data_AF-A0A1G0MQK6-F1
#
_entry.id   AF-A0A1G0MQK6-F1
#
_cell.length_a   1.000
_cell.length_b   1.000
_cell.length_c   1.000
_cell.angle_alpha   90.00
_cell.angle_beta   90.00
_cell.angle_gamma   90.00
#
_symmetry.space_group_name_H-M   'P 1'
#
loop_
_entity.id
_entity.type
_entity.pdbx_description
1 polymer ?
#
loop_
_entity_poly.entity_id
_entity_poly.type
_entity_poly.pdbx_seq_one_letter_code
_entity_poly.pdbx_strand_id
1 'polypeptide(L)' 'MKCEFNDGTKVNYSGPLQVTKGRDVNVFIKEGLIPDDIKLDLDMALFKNSCTDMRSIAETVQKKYGNRACIHE' A
#
# COMPACT_ATOMS: atom_id res chain seq x y z
N MET A 1 4.51 -10.05 -2.63
CA MET A 1 5.71 -9.25 -2.31
C MET A 1 5.51 -8.51 -1.00
N LYS A 2 6.55 -8.49 -0.17
CA LYS A 2 6.55 -7.80 1.13
C LYS A 2 7.75 -6.85 1.19
N CYS A 3 7.51 -5.59 1.53
CA CYS A 3 8.55 -4.58 1.72
C CYS A 3 8.36 -3.92 3.09
N GLU A 4 9.45 -3.80 3.84
CA GLU A 4 9.49 -3.10 5.12
C GLU A 4 10.51 -1.97 5.01
N PHE A 5 10.13 -0.78 5.45
CA PHE A 5 10.94 0.44 5.36
C PHE A 5 11.34 0.91 6.76
N ASN A 6 12.49 1.58 6.83
CA ASN A 6 13.06 2.06 8.10
C ASN A 6 12.17 3.05 8.86
N ASP A 7 11.22 3.72 8.19
CA ASP A 7 10.25 4.60 8.85
C ASP A 7 9.06 3.84 9.48
N GLY A 8 9.08 2.50 9.47
CA GLY A 8 8.03 1.65 10.03
C GLY A 8 6.87 1.40 9.06
N THR A 9 6.94 1.90 7.83
CA THR A 9 6.00 1.54 6.77
C THR A 9 6.24 0.08 6.34
N LYS A 10 5.16 -0.70 6.24
CA LYS A 10 5.16 -2.07 5.73
C LYS A 10 4.13 -2.19 4.63
N VAL A 11 4.53 -2.78 3.52
CA VAL A 11 3.70 -3.03 2.35
C VAL A 11 3.69 -4.51 2.09
N ASN A 12 2.50 -5.10 2.01
CA ASN A 12 2.30 -6.50 1.69
C ASN A 12 1.28 -6.60 0.57
N TYR A 13 1.71 -7.14 -0.56
CA TYR A 13 0.88 -7.36 -1.74
C TYR A 13 1.03 -8.80 -2.21
N SER A 14 0.04 -9.65 -1.93
CA SER A 14 0.00 -11.05 -2.36
C SER A 14 -1.39 -11.40 -2.92
N GLY A 15 -2.01 -10.44 -3.60
CA GLY A 15 -3.43 -10.44 -3.96
C GLY A 15 -4.12 -9.23 -3.33
N PRO A 16 -4.49 -9.27 -2.03
CA PRO A 16 -4.86 -8.07 -1.31
C PRO A 16 -3.65 -7.14 -1.10
N LEU A 17 -3.89 -5.84 -1.18
CA LEU A 17 -2.92 -4.81 -0.82
C LEU A 17 -3.12 -4.43 0.65
N GLN A 18 -2.09 -4.61 1.45
CA GLN A 18 -2.03 -4.14 2.82
C GLN A 18 -0.86 -3.17 2.99
N VAL A 19 -1.16 -1.99 3.51
CA VAL A 19 -0.18 -0.95 3.83
C VAL A 19 -0.38 -0.55 5.29
N THR A 20 0.64 -0.75 6.11
CA THR A 20 0.62 -0.32 7.51
C THR A 20 1.79 0.61 7.80
N LYS A 21 1.60 1.58 8.67
CA LYS A 21 2.67 2.46 9.17
C LYS A 21 2.40 2.77 10.63
N GLY A 22 3.23 2.22 11.51
CA GLY A 22 3.06 2.37 12.95
C GLY A 22 1.66 1.96 13.43
N ARG A 23 1.05 2.78 14.31
CA ARG A 23 -0.35 2.60 14.77
C ARG A 23 -1.34 3.49 14.01
N ASP A 24 -0.84 4.48 13.29
CA ASP A 24 -1.63 5.56 12.70
C ASP A 24 -2.22 5.20 11.33
N VAL A 25 -1.58 4.30 10.60
CA VAL A 25 -2.01 3.92 9.25
C VAL A 25 -2.18 2.43 9.16
N ASN A 26 -3.40 2.01 8.81
CA ASN A 26 -3.70 0.64 8.43
C ASN A 26 -4.70 0.64 7.26
N VAL A 27 -4.17 0.53 6.05
CA VAL A 27 -4.96 0.44 4.83
C VAL A 27 -4.95 -0.99 4.35
N PHE A 28 -6.13 -1.57 4.22
CA PHE A 28 -6.32 -2.90 3.67
C PHE A 28 -7.33 -2.84 2.52
N ILE A 29 -6.89 -3.22 1.33
CA ILE A 29 -7.71 -3.24 0.11
C ILE A 29 -7.71 -4.67 -0.42
N LYS A 30 -8.90 -5.25 -0.53
CA LYS A 30 -9.08 -6.57 -1.14
C LYS A 30 -8.72 -6.51 -2.63
N GLU A 31 -8.15 -7.57 -3.17
CA GLU A 31 -7.68 -7.64 -4.57
C GLU A 31 -8.71 -7.13 -5.60
N GLY A 32 -9.97 -7.58 -5.50
CA GLY A 32 -11.04 -7.17 -6.42
C GLY A 32 -11.59 -5.75 -6.19
N LEU A 33 -11.08 -5.03 -5.19
CA LEU A 33 -11.41 -3.63 -4.90
C LEU A 33 -10.22 -2.70 -5.12
N ILE A 34 -9.06 -3.23 -5.56
CA ILE A 34 -7.92 -2.42 -5.95
C ILE A 34 -8.27 -1.77 -7.30
N PRO A 35 -8.25 -0.43 -7.40
CA PRO A 35 -8.45 0.24 -8.68
C PRO A 35 -7.43 -0.25 -9.72
N ASP A 36 -7.84 -0.41 -10.98
CA ASP A 36 -6.98 -0.94 -12.05
C ASP A 36 -5.67 -0.17 -12.20
N ASP A 37 -5.68 1.16 -12.04
CA ASP A 37 -4.47 1.99 -12.08
C ASP A 37 -3.45 1.56 -11.01
N ILE A 38 -3.91 1.38 -9.76
CA ILE A 38 -3.04 0.98 -8.64
C ILE A 38 -2.59 -0.46 -8.82
N LYS A 39 -3.47 -1.32 -9.34
CA LYS A 39 -3.15 -2.72 -9.60
C LYS A 39 -2.04 -2.85 -10.65
N LEU A 40 -2.11 -2.09 -11.73
CA LEU A 40 -1.06 -2.05 -12.77
C LEU A 40 0.29 -1.63 -12.20
N ASP A 41 0.32 -0.57 -11.37
CA ASP A 41 1.55 -0.14 -10.72
C ASP A 41 2.11 -1.21 -9.76
N LEU A 42 1.25 -1.87 -8.98
CA LEU A 42 1.64 -2.96 -8.07
C LEU A 42 2.21 -4.15 -8.82
N ASP A 43 1.57 -4.58 -9.91
CA ASP A 43 2.05 -5.68 -10.75
C ASP A 43 3.39 -5.33 -11.41
N MET A 44 3.57 -4.08 -11.85
CA MET A 44 4.84 -3.63 -12.40
C MET A 44 5.94 -3.57 -11.33
N ALA A 45 5.63 -3.11 -10.12
CA ALA A 45 6.57 -3.12 -9.00
C ALA A 45 6.94 -4.55 -8.57
N LEU A 46 5.97 -5.48 -8.60
CA LEU A 46 6.17 -6.90 -8.35
C LEU A 46 7.06 -7.54 -9.42
N PHE A 47 6.82 -7.24 -10.70
CA PHE A 47 7.62 -7.72 -11.82
C PHE A 47 9.07 -7.23 -11.76
N LYS A 48 9.27 -5.95 -11.40
CA LYS A 48 10.60 -5.36 -11.16
C LYS A 48 11.23 -5.79 -9.83
N ASN A 49 10.47 -6.43 -8.95
CA ASN A 49 10.84 -6.74 -7.57
C ASN A 49 11.40 -5.50 -6.82
N SER A 50 10.80 -4.34 -7.06
CA SER A 50 11.30 -3.05 -6.57
C SER A 50 10.50 -2.57 -5.36
N CYS A 51 11.12 -2.58 -4.19
CA CYS A 51 10.51 -2.01 -3.00
C CYS A 51 10.37 -0.48 -3.08
N THR A 52 11.18 0.20 -3.88
CA THR A 52 11.05 1.65 -4.08
C THR A 52 9.74 1.99 -4.76
N ASP A 53 9.35 1.25 -5.80
CA ASP A 53 8.06 1.44 -6.48
C ASP A 53 6.89 1.11 -5.53
N MET A 54 6.99 0.00 -4.78
CA MET A 54 6.00 -0.37 -3.76
C MET A 54 5.79 0.74 -2.71
N ARG A 55 6.86 1.45 -2.34
CA ARG A 55 6.79 2.61 -1.42
C ARG A 55 5.95 3.74 -2.01
N SER A 56 6.24 4.15 -3.23
CA SER A 56 5.52 5.24 -3.92
C SER A 56 4.03 4.93 -4.06
N ILE A 57 3.70 3.67 -4.38
CA ILE A 57 2.31 3.21 -4.48
C ILE A 57 1.65 3.24 -3.10
N ALA A 58 2.33 2.74 -2.07
CA ALA A 58 1.83 2.78 -0.70
C ALA A 58 1.59 4.20 -0.21
N GLU A 59 2.45 5.17 -0.52
CA GLU A 59 2.24 6.58 -0.19
C GLU A 59 1.02 7.17 -0.91
N THR A 60 0.81 6.80 -2.17
CA THR A 60 -0.38 7.20 -2.94
C THR A 60 -1.65 6.62 -2.33
N VAL A 61 -1.64 5.33 -1.99
CA VAL A 61 -2.74 4.62 -1.34
C VAL A 61 -3.04 5.23 0.03
N GLN A 62 -2.00 5.55 0.81
CA GLN A 62 -2.15 6.22 2.10
C GLN A 62 -2.74 7.62 1.96
N LYS A 63 -2.30 8.41 0.98
CA LYS A 63 -2.90 9.74 0.73
C LYS A 63 -4.36 9.65 0.29
N LYS A 64 -4.71 8.64 -0.51
CA LYS A 64 -6.05 8.48 -1.08
C LYS A 64 -7.05 7.84 -0.09
N TYR A 65 -6.61 6.86 0.68
CA TYR A 65 -7.45 6.05 1.57
C TYR A 65 -7.08 6.19 3.06
N GLY A 66 -5.79 6.30 3.37
CA GLY A 66 -5.28 6.45 4.75
C GLY A 66 -5.67 7.78 5.40
N ASN A 67 -5.66 8.90 4.66
CA ASN A 67 -6.12 10.20 5.19
C ASN A 67 -7.63 10.27 5.45
N ARG A 68 -8.42 9.29 4.98
CA ARG A 68 -9.85 9.17 5.31
C ARG A 68 -10.12 8.26 6.50
N ALA A 69 -9.10 7.57 7.03
CA ALA A 69 -9.21 6.68 8.18
C ALA A 69 -8.99 7.38 9.53
N CYS A 70 -8.55 8.65 9.52
CA CYS A 70 -8.60 9.52 10.70
C CYS A 70 -9.98 10.20 10.80
N ILE A 71 -11.04 9.44 11.01
CA ILE A 71 -12.24 9.98 11.67
C ILE A 71 -12.25 9.34 13.06
N HIS A 72 -11.51 9.94 13.97
CA HIS A 72 -11.89 9.92 15.38
C HIS A 72 -12.95 11.00 15.54
N GLU A 73 -14.20 10.58 15.73
CA GLU A 73 -15.18 11.22 16.62
C GLU A 73 -16.26 10.18 16.98
#